data_AF-A0A9E5EWR2-F1
#
_entry.id   AF-A0A9E5EWR2-F1
#
_cell.length_a   1.000
_cell.length_b   1.000
_cell.length_c   1.000
_cell.angle_alpha   90.00
_cell.angle_beta   90.00
_cell.angle_gamma   90.00
#
_symmetry.space_group_name_H-M   'P 1'
#
loop_
_entity.id
_entity.type
_entity.pdbx_description
1 polymer ?
#
loop_
_entity_poly.entity_id
_entity_poly.type
_entity_poly.pdbx_seq_one_letter_code
_entity_poly.pdbx_strand_id
1 'polypeptide(L)'
;MSKNQSGKFESLKNYEFKSWFLILLVLSFFGLLYFVQLGGRALWSEELRWAQIPREMLQSKEYFLPTINGNTYYDKPLGSYWLVLISSWCTGAMDELACRLPSAISGMISILFTMLIALRLYEQKTAIYSGIILGTSYSFVFFSRHASTDLENIAGILIALYLFLVYEKKPQGWWILAFWITMALTSLTKGLLGFALPLLVAGVYSLAQNRKMILSASKPSLIIVNCIKANEWLFQWRTLIALPFAILVYLAPFLISLVWFGNGEGLSMVWRENIRRFYNPVNHIGPITLYFGVIFILL
;
A
#
# COMPACT_ATOMS: atom_id res chain seq x y z
N MET A 1 -41.82 26.49 3.71
CA MET A 1 -40.55 25.84 4.14
C MET A 1 -39.99 24.81 3.15
N SER A 2 -40.65 24.42 2.04
CA SER A 2 -40.14 23.37 1.12
C SER A 2 -39.13 23.82 0.04
N LYS A 3 -39.19 25.06 -0.46
CA LYS A 3 -38.27 25.56 -1.52
C LYS A 3 -36.79 25.65 -1.12
N ASN A 4 -36.48 25.79 0.17
CA ASN A 4 -35.09 25.90 0.64
C ASN A 4 -34.38 24.54 0.76
N GLN A 5 -35.12 23.45 0.93
CA GLN A 5 -34.54 22.11 1.01
C GLN A 5 -34.22 21.53 -0.38
N SER A 6 -35.04 21.85 -1.40
CA SER A 6 -34.78 21.43 -2.78
C SER A 6 -33.51 22.07 -3.34
N GLY A 7 -33.32 23.38 -3.14
CA GLY A 7 -32.12 24.10 -3.63
C GLY A 7 -30.82 23.64 -2.96
N LYS A 8 -30.86 23.31 -1.66
CA LYS A 8 -29.69 22.77 -0.94
C LYS A 8 -29.30 21.39 -1.45
N PHE A 9 -30.27 20.51 -1.69
CA PHE A 9 -30.03 19.16 -2.20
C PHE A 9 -29.47 19.18 -3.64
N GLU A 10 -30.00 20.04 -4.48
CA GLU A 10 -29.54 20.24 -5.86
C GLU A 10 -28.12 20.84 -5.91
N SER A 11 -27.81 21.77 -5.00
CA SER A 11 -26.45 22.32 -4.86
C SER A 11 -25.41 21.28 -4.42
N LEU A 12 -25.78 20.37 -3.50
CA LEU A 12 -24.91 19.29 -3.04
C LEU A 12 -24.64 18.27 -4.14
N LYS A 13 -25.68 17.87 -4.87
CA LYS A 13 -25.52 16.99 -6.04
C LYS A 13 -24.63 17.60 -7.12
N ASN A 14 -24.80 18.88 -7.41
CA ASN A 14 -23.96 19.58 -8.39
C ASN A 14 -22.51 19.68 -7.93
N TYR A 15 -22.26 19.87 -6.63
CA TYR A 15 -20.92 19.89 -6.07
C TYR A 15 -20.23 18.52 -6.13
N GLU A 16 -20.95 17.45 -5.78
CA GLU A 16 -20.45 16.08 -5.90
C GLU A 16 -20.17 15.70 -7.35
N PHE A 17 -21.09 16.00 -8.27
CA PHE A 17 -20.91 15.76 -9.70
C PHE A 17 -19.66 16.47 -10.24
N LYS A 18 -19.49 17.76 -9.93
CA LYS A 18 -18.31 18.53 -10.36
C LYS A 18 -17.01 17.93 -9.81
N SER A 19 -17.02 17.43 -8.56
CA SER A 19 -15.85 16.80 -7.94
C SER A 19 -15.45 15.52 -8.65
N TRP A 20 -16.40 14.65 -8.93
CA TRP A 20 -16.14 13.42 -9.69
C TRP A 20 -15.73 13.71 -11.12
N PHE A 21 -16.35 14.68 -11.79
CA PHE A 21 -15.94 15.08 -13.14
C PHE A 21 -14.47 15.53 -13.19
N LEU A 22 -14.04 16.39 -12.26
CA LEU A 22 -12.64 16.85 -12.20
C LEU A 22 -11.67 15.71 -11.85
N ILE A 23 -12.04 14.83 -10.91
CA ILE A 23 -11.25 13.62 -10.60
C ILE A 23 -11.07 12.76 -11.84
N LEU A 24 -12.15 12.48 -12.57
CA LEU A 24 -12.10 11.69 -13.80
C LEU A 24 -11.26 12.36 -14.89
N LEU A 25 -11.30 13.69 -15.00
CA LEU A 25 -10.46 14.43 -15.93
C LEU A 25 -8.97 14.31 -15.59
N VAL A 26 -8.62 14.46 -14.31
CA VAL A 26 -7.24 14.24 -13.83
C VAL A 26 -6.79 12.80 -14.09
N LEU A 27 -7.64 11.82 -13.77
CA LEU A 27 -7.34 10.41 -14.02
C LEU A 27 -7.22 10.12 -15.52
N SER A 28 -8.06 10.70 -16.37
CA SER A 28 -7.96 10.50 -17.82
C SER A 28 -6.64 11.02 -18.36
N PHE A 29 -6.21 12.21 -17.91
CA PHE A 29 -4.92 12.79 -18.29
C PHE A 29 -3.75 11.90 -17.89
N PHE A 30 -3.69 11.45 -16.63
CA PHE A 30 -2.61 10.57 -16.17
C PHE A 30 -2.72 9.15 -16.72
N GLY A 31 -3.92 8.68 -17.05
CA GLY A 31 -4.14 7.45 -17.80
C GLY A 31 -3.46 7.51 -19.17
N LEU A 32 -3.58 8.63 -19.89
CA LEU A 32 -2.81 8.81 -21.13
C LEU A 32 -1.30 8.80 -20.84
N LEU A 33 -0.85 9.52 -19.81
CA LEU A 33 0.57 9.61 -19.47
C LEU A 33 1.18 8.25 -19.08
N TYR A 34 0.44 7.40 -18.37
CA TYR A 34 0.98 6.14 -17.84
C TYR A 34 0.79 4.96 -18.77
N PHE A 35 -0.26 4.92 -19.59
CA PHE A 35 -0.56 3.74 -20.41
C PHE A 35 -0.12 3.88 -21.88
N VAL A 36 0.01 5.11 -22.42
CA VAL A 36 0.46 5.29 -23.81
C VAL A 36 1.90 4.76 -23.96
N GLN A 37 2.09 3.86 -24.94
CA GLN A 37 3.36 3.16 -25.19
C GLN A 37 3.99 2.52 -23.93
N LEU A 38 3.17 2.01 -23.00
CA LEU A 38 3.69 1.40 -21.78
C LEU A 38 4.62 0.21 -22.08
N GLY A 39 4.29 -0.61 -23.09
CA GLY A 39 5.15 -1.68 -23.60
C GLY A 39 6.18 -1.26 -24.66
N GLY A 40 6.28 0.03 -25.01
CA GLY A 40 7.03 0.49 -26.20
C GLY A 40 8.56 0.46 -26.08
N ARG A 41 9.10 0.20 -24.89
CA ARG A 41 10.56 0.09 -24.63
C ARG A 41 10.90 -1.28 -24.05
N ALA A 42 12.08 -1.80 -24.40
CA ALA A 42 12.61 -3.01 -23.79
C ALA A 42 12.67 -2.92 -22.26
N LEU A 43 12.53 -4.06 -21.60
CA LEU A 43 12.78 -4.20 -20.16
C LEU A 43 14.26 -3.96 -19.85
N TRP A 44 14.56 -3.38 -18.69
CA TRP A 44 15.93 -3.16 -18.24
C TRP A 44 16.04 -3.22 -16.72
N SER A 45 17.28 -3.35 -16.23
CA SER A 45 17.61 -3.34 -14.80
C SER A 45 16.71 -4.31 -14.01
N GLU A 46 16.01 -3.82 -12.99
CA GLU A 46 15.22 -4.66 -12.10
C GLU A 46 13.95 -5.21 -12.75
N GLU A 47 13.42 -4.59 -13.83
CA GLU A 47 12.20 -5.08 -14.51
C GLU A 47 12.37 -6.52 -15.00
N LEU A 48 13.61 -6.93 -15.30
CA LEU A 48 13.94 -8.28 -15.74
C LEU A 48 13.52 -9.33 -14.70
N ARG A 49 13.55 -9.00 -13.40
CA ARG A 49 13.08 -9.92 -12.34
C ARG A 49 11.56 -10.08 -12.38
N TRP A 50 10.82 -8.99 -12.61
CA TRP A 50 9.36 -9.00 -12.74
C TRP A 50 8.87 -9.61 -14.05
N ALA A 51 9.75 -9.83 -15.04
CA ALA A 51 9.42 -10.61 -16.23
C ALA A 51 9.83 -12.08 -16.10
N GLN A 52 11.07 -12.33 -15.65
CA GLN A 52 11.64 -13.67 -15.62
C GLN A 52 10.96 -14.57 -14.59
N ILE A 53 10.69 -14.08 -13.38
CA ILE A 53 10.05 -14.88 -12.33
C ILE A 53 8.63 -15.31 -12.76
N PRO A 54 7.72 -14.41 -13.17
CA PRO A 54 6.42 -14.81 -13.68
C PRO A 54 6.49 -15.72 -14.91
N ARG A 55 7.46 -15.51 -15.81
CA ARG A 55 7.68 -16.39 -16.96
C ARG A 55 8.02 -17.82 -16.52
N GLU A 56 8.94 -17.99 -15.57
CA GLU A 56 9.30 -19.31 -15.04
C GLU A 56 8.11 -19.94 -14.31
N MET A 57 7.34 -19.17 -13.53
CA MET A 57 6.11 -19.65 -12.89
C MET A 57 5.07 -20.17 -13.90
N LEU A 58 4.92 -19.53 -15.07
CA LEU A 58 4.04 -20.02 -16.13
C LEU A 58 4.55 -21.33 -16.76
N GLN A 59 5.86 -21.45 -16.92
CA GLN A 59 6.49 -22.63 -17.53
C GLN A 59 6.46 -23.85 -16.59
N SER A 60 6.78 -23.66 -15.31
CA SER A 60 6.78 -24.71 -14.29
C SER A 60 5.38 -25.02 -13.76
N LYS A 61 4.45 -24.06 -13.87
CA LYS A 61 3.13 -24.05 -13.20
C LYS A 61 3.23 -23.99 -11.67
N GLU A 62 4.37 -23.58 -11.14
CA GLU A 62 4.64 -23.47 -9.70
C GLU A 62 4.48 -22.02 -9.22
N TYR A 63 3.23 -21.57 -9.04
CA TYR A 63 2.93 -20.17 -8.71
C TYR A 63 3.31 -19.72 -7.30
N PHE A 64 3.72 -20.66 -6.43
CA PHE A 64 4.13 -20.39 -5.06
C PHE A 64 5.65 -20.54 -4.85
N LEU A 65 6.41 -20.85 -5.91
CA LEU A 65 7.85 -21.02 -5.85
C LEU A 65 8.51 -20.09 -6.88
N PRO A 66 9.01 -18.91 -6.48
CA PRO A 66 9.66 -17.98 -7.39
C PRO A 66 11.06 -18.47 -7.71
N THR A 67 11.38 -18.57 -9.00
CA THR A 67 12.69 -18.97 -9.49
C THR A 67 13.29 -17.96 -10.47
N ILE A 68 14.62 -17.88 -10.50
CA ILE A 68 15.38 -17.24 -11.57
C ILE A 68 16.44 -18.26 -12.04
N ASN A 69 16.43 -18.57 -13.33
CA ASN A 69 17.28 -19.57 -13.96
C ASN A 69 17.19 -20.92 -13.24
N GLY A 70 15.98 -21.31 -12.80
CA GLY A 70 15.72 -22.58 -12.10
C GLY A 70 16.16 -22.61 -10.63
N ASN A 71 16.77 -21.55 -10.11
CA ASN A 71 17.13 -21.46 -8.69
C ASN A 71 16.04 -20.68 -7.93
N THR A 72 15.71 -21.12 -6.72
CA THR A 72 14.76 -20.39 -5.87
C THR A 72 15.27 -18.97 -5.59
N TYR A 73 14.38 -17.99 -5.69
CA TYR A 73 14.72 -16.58 -5.51
C TYR A 73 13.64 -15.81 -4.75
N TYR A 74 13.79 -15.76 -3.42
CA TYR A 74 12.97 -14.92 -2.54
C TYR A 74 13.70 -13.62 -2.15
N ASP A 75 13.55 -12.58 -2.97
CA ASP A 75 13.91 -11.19 -2.63
C ASP A 75 12.67 -10.35 -2.21
N LYS A 76 11.51 -10.66 -2.79
CA LYS A 76 10.21 -10.03 -2.51
C LYS A 76 9.13 -11.09 -2.28
N PRO A 77 8.06 -10.78 -1.55
CA PRO A 77 6.86 -11.60 -1.51
C PRO A 77 6.18 -11.76 -2.90
N LEU A 78 5.31 -12.75 -3.02
CA LEU A 78 4.79 -13.24 -4.31
C LEU A 78 3.75 -12.34 -4.99
N GLY A 79 3.08 -11.47 -4.25
CA GLY A 79 1.91 -10.72 -4.71
C GLY A 79 2.20 -9.85 -5.94
N SER A 80 3.37 -9.20 -6.01
CA SER A 80 3.71 -8.40 -7.20
C SER A 80 3.91 -9.27 -8.46
N TYR A 81 4.47 -10.47 -8.33
CA TYR A 81 4.60 -11.42 -9.43
C TYR A 81 3.24 -11.96 -9.88
N TRP A 82 2.32 -12.21 -8.95
CA TRP A 82 0.96 -12.61 -9.27
C TRP A 82 0.18 -11.54 -10.03
N LEU A 83 0.38 -10.26 -9.71
CA LEU A 83 -0.23 -9.17 -10.47
C LEU A 83 0.29 -9.12 -11.91
N VAL A 84 1.57 -9.42 -12.13
CA VAL A 84 2.14 -9.56 -13.49
C VAL A 84 1.55 -10.79 -14.20
N LEU A 85 1.38 -11.92 -13.52
CA LEU A 85 0.71 -13.10 -14.10
C LEU A 85 -0.72 -12.76 -14.55
N ILE A 86 -1.51 -12.13 -13.68
CA ILE A 86 -2.87 -11.68 -14.01
C ILE A 86 -2.84 -10.74 -15.22
N SER A 87 -1.90 -9.80 -15.25
CA SER A 87 -1.73 -8.86 -16.37
C SER A 87 -1.38 -9.57 -17.67
N SER A 88 -0.54 -10.61 -17.63
CA SER A 88 -0.20 -11.41 -18.81
C SER A 88 -1.38 -12.23 -19.32
N TRP A 89 -2.24 -12.73 -18.43
CA TRP A 89 -3.50 -13.38 -18.84
C TRP A 89 -4.50 -12.39 -19.46
N CYS A 90 -4.61 -11.17 -18.91
CA CYS A 90 -5.50 -10.15 -19.46
C CYS A 90 -5.05 -9.61 -20.82
N THR A 91 -3.74 -9.52 -21.05
CA THR A 91 -3.15 -8.99 -22.30
C THR A 91 -2.86 -10.09 -23.33
N GLY A 92 -2.81 -11.36 -22.90
CA GLY A 92 -2.55 -12.53 -23.74
C GLY A 92 -1.06 -12.84 -23.96
N ALA A 93 -0.15 -12.09 -23.34
CA ALA A 93 1.28 -12.27 -23.50
C ALA A 93 2.06 -11.93 -22.22
N MET A 94 3.20 -12.60 -21.99
CA MET A 94 4.18 -12.20 -20.98
C MET A 94 5.22 -11.28 -21.64
N ASP A 95 4.85 -10.01 -21.81
CA ASP A 95 5.64 -9.00 -22.50
C ASP A 95 5.87 -7.74 -21.63
N GLU A 96 6.50 -6.71 -22.20
CA GLU A 96 6.77 -5.43 -21.57
C GLU A 96 5.51 -4.76 -21.01
N LEU A 97 4.39 -4.86 -21.72
CA LEU A 97 3.12 -4.26 -21.31
C LEU A 97 2.59 -4.99 -20.08
N ALA A 98 2.52 -6.32 -20.13
CA ALA A 98 2.05 -7.16 -19.02
C ALA A 98 2.86 -6.93 -17.74
N CYS A 99 4.17 -6.78 -17.85
CA CYS A 99 5.04 -6.55 -16.69
C CYS A 99 4.81 -5.19 -16.02
N ARG A 100 4.47 -4.15 -16.79
CA ARG A 100 4.33 -2.76 -16.30
C ARG A 100 2.90 -2.37 -15.96
N LEU A 101 1.91 -3.14 -16.43
CA LEU A 101 0.50 -2.86 -16.21
C LEU A 101 0.13 -2.77 -14.72
N PRO A 102 0.62 -3.65 -13.82
CA PRO A 102 0.35 -3.53 -12.37
C PRO A 102 0.78 -2.18 -11.79
N SER A 103 1.97 -1.70 -12.17
CA SER A 103 2.54 -0.47 -11.64
C SER A 103 1.80 0.76 -12.20
N ALA A 104 1.40 0.75 -13.46
CA ALA A 104 0.58 1.81 -14.07
C ALA A 104 -0.80 1.92 -13.44
N ILE A 105 -1.48 0.78 -13.25
CA ILE A 105 -2.79 0.73 -12.57
C ILE A 105 -2.64 1.19 -11.12
N SER A 106 -1.61 0.74 -10.42
CA SER A 106 -1.36 1.16 -9.04
C SER A 106 -1.06 2.65 -8.95
N GLY A 107 -0.32 3.23 -9.90
CA GLY A 107 -0.13 4.68 -10.01
C GLY A 107 -1.45 5.45 -10.14
N MET A 108 -2.39 4.95 -10.93
CA MET A 108 -3.74 5.53 -11.06
C MET A 108 -4.54 5.44 -9.76
N ILE A 109 -4.51 4.28 -9.12
CA ILE A 109 -5.17 4.06 -7.82
C ILE A 109 -4.59 5.02 -6.78
N SER A 110 -3.27 5.16 -6.71
CA SER A 110 -2.62 6.09 -5.80
C SER A 110 -3.06 7.53 -6.05
N ILE A 111 -3.10 8.01 -7.30
CA ILE A 111 -3.60 9.36 -7.61
C ILE A 111 -5.06 9.52 -7.14
N LEU A 112 -5.93 8.56 -7.46
CA LEU A 112 -7.32 8.59 -7.02
C LEU A 112 -7.43 8.68 -5.49
N PHE A 113 -6.79 7.77 -4.76
CA PHE A 113 -6.92 7.70 -3.31
C PHE A 113 -6.24 8.90 -2.61
N THR A 114 -5.18 9.49 -3.18
CA THR A 114 -4.65 10.76 -2.71
C THR A 114 -5.67 11.90 -2.83
N MET A 115 -6.39 11.99 -3.97
CA MET A 115 -7.45 12.99 -4.13
C MET A 115 -8.63 12.71 -3.19
N LEU A 116 -9.03 11.45 -3.00
CA LEU A 116 -10.13 11.09 -2.10
C LEU A 116 -9.81 11.37 -0.63
N ILE A 117 -8.58 11.08 -0.19
CA ILE A 117 -8.10 11.46 1.15
C ILE A 117 -8.11 12.97 1.30
N ALA A 118 -7.60 13.71 0.31
CA ALA A 118 -7.59 15.17 0.34
C ALA A 118 -9.02 15.75 0.35
N LEU A 119 -9.98 15.19 -0.40
CA LEU A 119 -11.39 15.58 -0.35
C LEU A 119 -12.02 15.35 1.04
N ARG A 120 -11.52 14.37 1.77
CA ARG A 120 -12.03 14.04 3.11
C ARG A 120 -11.53 15.02 4.17
N LEU A 121 -10.33 15.57 3.97
CA LEU A 121 -9.61 16.42 4.92
C LEU A 121 -9.70 17.92 4.60
N TYR A 122 -9.86 18.26 3.31
CA TYR A 122 -9.78 19.60 2.77
C TYR A 122 -10.86 19.84 1.69
N GLU A 123 -10.82 21.00 1.05
CA GLU A 123 -11.70 21.36 -0.05
C GLU A 123 -11.34 20.71 -1.39
N GLN A 124 -12.30 20.73 -2.33
CA GLN A 124 -12.17 20.19 -3.68
C GLN A 124 -10.92 20.66 -4.42
N LYS A 125 -10.58 21.94 -4.32
CA LYS A 125 -9.42 22.52 -5.01
C LYS A 125 -8.11 21.86 -4.57
N THR A 126 -7.93 21.70 -3.25
CA THR A 126 -6.76 21.04 -2.66
C THR A 126 -6.70 19.57 -3.06
N ALA A 127 -7.85 18.89 -3.16
CA ALA A 127 -7.88 17.51 -3.65
C ALA A 127 -7.45 17.37 -5.11
N ILE A 128 -7.93 18.23 -6.01
CA ILE A 128 -7.50 18.17 -7.41
C ILE A 128 -6.01 18.47 -7.55
N TYR A 129 -5.50 19.46 -6.82
CA TYR A 129 -4.08 19.78 -6.85
C TYR A 129 -3.19 18.69 -6.25
N SER A 130 -3.61 17.99 -5.20
CA SER A 130 -2.82 16.89 -4.64
C SER A 130 -2.63 15.76 -5.67
N GLY A 131 -3.67 15.43 -6.43
CA GLY A 131 -3.60 14.45 -7.53
C GLY A 131 -2.67 14.90 -8.66
N ILE A 132 -2.75 16.17 -9.06
CA ILE A 132 -1.88 16.75 -10.10
C ILE A 132 -0.41 16.75 -9.65
N ILE A 133 -0.13 17.20 -8.42
CA ILE A 133 1.23 17.25 -7.87
C ILE A 133 1.82 15.84 -7.80
N LEU A 134 1.08 14.87 -7.28
CA LEU A 134 1.55 13.48 -7.21
C LEU A 134 1.78 12.90 -8.62
N GLY A 135 0.80 13.05 -9.52
CA GLY A 135 0.87 12.52 -10.87
C GLY A 135 1.91 13.18 -11.79
N THR A 136 2.41 14.36 -11.43
CA THR A 136 3.51 15.04 -12.15
C THR A 136 4.88 14.88 -11.49
N SER A 137 4.94 14.29 -10.30
CA SER A 137 6.20 14.05 -9.61
C SER A 137 7.06 13.04 -10.37
N TYR A 138 8.27 13.45 -10.76
CA TYR A 138 9.15 12.67 -11.64
C TYR A 138 9.29 11.19 -11.22
N SER A 139 9.67 10.92 -9.97
CA SER A 139 9.86 9.54 -9.50
C SER A 139 8.56 8.75 -9.56
N PHE A 140 7.43 9.38 -9.27
CA PHE A 140 6.13 8.73 -9.29
C PHE A 140 5.71 8.36 -10.72
N VAL A 141 5.91 9.26 -11.69
CA VAL A 141 5.69 8.99 -13.13
C VAL A 141 6.59 7.86 -13.60
N PHE A 142 7.88 7.91 -13.23
CA PHE A 142 8.87 6.92 -13.61
C PHE A 142 8.47 5.53 -13.11
N PHE A 143 8.20 5.37 -11.82
CA PHE A 143 7.84 4.08 -11.24
C PHE A 143 6.44 3.61 -11.68
N SER A 144 5.51 4.52 -12.01
CA SER A 144 4.22 4.14 -12.61
C SER A 144 4.37 3.51 -14.00
N ARG A 145 5.52 3.71 -14.67
CA ARG A 145 5.84 3.13 -15.98
C ARG A 145 6.99 2.12 -15.94
N HIS A 146 7.33 1.63 -14.74
CA HIS A 146 8.42 0.70 -14.52
C HIS A 146 7.92 -0.50 -13.72
N ALA A 147 8.15 -1.72 -14.22
CA ALA A 147 7.74 -2.93 -13.53
C ALA A 147 8.50 -3.02 -12.19
N SER A 148 7.77 -2.88 -11.08
CA SER A 148 8.31 -2.89 -9.73
C SER A 148 7.21 -3.29 -8.73
N THR A 149 7.46 -3.08 -7.43
CA THR A 149 6.49 -3.32 -6.35
C THR A 149 6.18 -2.02 -5.57
N ASP A 150 6.76 -0.90 -6.00
CA ASP A 150 6.67 0.38 -5.29
C ASP A 150 5.27 0.98 -5.33
N LEU A 151 4.66 1.04 -6.52
CA LEU A 151 3.36 1.67 -6.70
C LEU A 151 2.25 0.83 -6.10
N GLU A 152 2.35 -0.49 -6.22
CA GLU A 152 1.44 -1.45 -5.63
C GLU A 152 1.38 -1.26 -4.10
N ASN A 153 2.55 -1.09 -3.47
CA ASN A 153 2.64 -0.81 -2.04
C ASN A 153 2.07 0.57 -1.67
N ILE A 154 2.37 1.63 -2.45
CA ILE A 154 1.81 2.97 -2.21
C ILE A 154 0.29 2.97 -2.36
N ALA A 155 -0.25 2.35 -3.41
CA ALA A 155 -1.68 2.23 -3.67
C ALA A 155 -2.39 1.52 -2.50
N GLY A 156 -1.86 0.37 -2.07
CA GLY A 156 -2.41 -0.38 -0.95
C GLY A 156 -2.41 0.40 0.37
N ILE A 157 -1.33 1.12 0.67
CA ILE A 157 -1.24 2.00 1.85
C ILE A 157 -2.30 3.11 1.79
N LEU A 158 -2.44 3.78 0.64
CA LEU A 158 -3.43 4.85 0.46
C LEU A 158 -4.87 4.33 0.57
N ILE A 159 -5.16 3.13 0.05
CA ILE A 159 -6.46 2.49 0.24
C ILE A 159 -6.73 2.23 1.73
N ALA A 160 -5.75 1.66 2.45
CA ALA A 160 -5.89 1.40 3.87
C ALA A 160 -6.13 2.68 4.68
N LEU A 161 -5.36 3.75 4.41
CA LEU A 161 -5.52 5.04 5.07
C LEU A 161 -6.86 5.71 4.75
N TYR A 162 -7.33 5.60 3.50
CA TYR A 162 -8.65 6.09 3.13
C TYR A 162 -9.77 5.33 3.86
N LEU A 163 -9.70 3.99 3.91
CA LEU A 163 -10.65 3.17 4.68
C LEU A 163 -10.69 3.61 6.14
N PHE A 164 -9.53 3.81 6.76
CA PHE A 164 -9.44 4.34 8.12
C PHE A 164 -10.13 5.71 8.24
N LEU A 165 -9.77 6.71 7.42
CA LEU A 165 -10.33 8.07 7.50
C LEU A 165 -11.84 8.14 7.25
N VAL A 166 -12.39 7.24 6.43
CA VAL A 166 -13.84 7.18 6.19
C VAL A 166 -14.57 6.66 7.44
N TYR A 167 -13.98 5.71 8.16
CA TYR A 167 -14.67 4.97 9.22
C TYR A 167 -14.11 5.17 10.63
N GLU A 168 -13.11 6.03 10.84
CA GLU A 168 -12.49 6.30 12.14
C GLU A 168 -13.50 6.69 13.24
N LYS A 169 -14.59 7.37 12.86
CA LYS A 169 -15.68 7.78 13.76
C LYS A 169 -16.68 6.66 14.08
N LYS A 170 -16.53 5.50 13.44
CA LYS A 170 -17.33 4.28 13.65
C LYS A 170 -16.38 3.17 14.10
N PRO A 171 -15.75 3.30 15.28
CA PRO A 171 -14.66 2.42 15.70
C PRO A 171 -15.09 0.95 15.72
N GLN A 172 -16.32 0.67 16.14
CA GLN A 172 -16.91 -0.67 16.22
C GLN A 172 -17.51 -1.15 14.89
N GLY A 173 -16.78 -1.02 13.78
CA GLY A 173 -17.24 -1.36 12.42
C GLY A 173 -16.48 -2.54 11.79
N TRP A 174 -17.13 -3.33 10.94
CA TRP A 174 -16.49 -4.45 10.23
C TRP A 174 -15.51 -3.99 9.13
N TRP A 175 -15.43 -2.68 8.86
CA TRP A 175 -14.41 -2.08 8.00
C TRP A 175 -12.99 -2.44 8.46
N ILE A 176 -12.79 -2.74 9.75
CA ILE A 176 -11.49 -3.16 10.29
C ILE A 176 -10.98 -4.44 9.60
N LEU A 177 -11.88 -5.35 9.20
CA LEU A 177 -11.51 -6.54 8.44
C LEU A 177 -10.97 -6.16 7.05
N ALA A 178 -11.66 -5.26 6.35
CA ALA A 178 -11.18 -4.75 5.06
C ALA A 178 -9.83 -4.04 5.21
N PHE A 179 -9.66 -3.22 6.25
CA PHE A 179 -8.40 -2.55 6.56
C PHE A 179 -7.24 -3.55 6.76
N TRP A 180 -7.44 -4.59 7.60
CA TRP A 180 -6.43 -5.63 7.83
C TRP A 180 -6.12 -6.47 6.59
N ILE A 181 -7.14 -6.84 5.81
CA ILE A 181 -6.95 -7.58 4.55
C ILE A 181 -6.20 -6.75 3.53
N THR A 182 -6.55 -5.46 3.37
CA THR A 182 -5.82 -4.55 2.48
C THR A 182 -4.35 -4.49 2.87
N MET A 183 -4.02 -4.33 4.16
CA MET A 183 -2.62 -4.33 4.62
C MET A 183 -1.91 -5.66 4.38
N ALA A 184 -2.59 -6.80 4.53
CA ALA A 184 -2.02 -8.12 4.24
C ALA A 184 -1.68 -8.29 2.76
N LEU A 185 -2.63 -7.97 1.88
CA LEU A 185 -2.44 -8.02 0.43
C LEU A 185 -1.35 -7.04 -0.03
N THR A 186 -1.32 -5.84 0.56
CA THR A 186 -0.26 -4.86 0.32
C THR A 186 1.10 -5.40 0.76
N SER A 187 1.16 -6.06 1.91
CA SER A 187 2.42 -6.64 2.41
C SER A 187 2.92 -7.81 1.56
N LEU A 188 2.02 -8.51 0.86
CA LEU A 188 2.41 -9.50 -0.16
C LEU A 188 3.05 -8.88 -1.41
N THR A 189 3.13 -7.56 -1.54
CA THR A 189 3.86 -6.92 -2.64
C THR A 189 5.30 -6.59 -2.23
N LYS A 190 5.49 -5.89 -1.11
CA LYS A 190 6.78 -5.31 -0.71
C LYS A 190 7.21 -5.62 0.74
N GLY A 191 6.57 -6.58 1.40
CA GLY A 191 6.89 -7.00 2.77
C GLY A 191 6.11 -6.22 3.84
N LEU A 192 6.52 -6.33 5.11
CA LEU A 192 5.73 -5.86 6.26
C LEU A 192 5.52 -4.34 6.34
N LEU A 193 6.12 -3.56 5.44
CA LEU A 193 5.82 -2.13 5.29
C LEU A 193 4.34 -1.87 4.99
N GLY A 194 3.67 -2.78 4.29
CA GLY A 194 2.23 -2.70 4.02
C GLY A 194 1.36 -2.76 5.28
N PHE A 195 1.84 -3.39 6.37
CA PHE A 195 1.22 -3.31 7.70
C PHE A 195 1.72 -2.12 8.49
N ALA A 196 3.04 -1.93 8.53
CA ALA A 196 3.68 -0.99 9.44
C ALA A 196 3.25 0.46 9.17
N LEU A 197 3.24 0.89 7.90
CA LEU A 197 2.97 2.29 7.56
C LEU A 197 1.52 2.71 7.83
N PRO A 198 0.47 1.98 7.39
CA PRO A 198 -0.89 2.38 7.70
C PRO A 198 -1.19 2.37 9.20
N LEU A 199 -0.70 1.36 9.94
CA LEU A 199 -0.87 1.30 11.40
C LEU A 199 -0.18 2.46 12.12
N LEU A 200 1.06 2.77 11.74
CA LEU A 200 1.80 3.89 12.32
C LEU A 200 1.09 5.22 12.06
N VAL A 201 0.74 5.49 10.80
CA VAL A 201 0.13 6.77 10.41
C VAL A 201 -1.26 6.93 11.03
N ALA A 202 -2.13 5.92 10.94
CA ALA A 202 -3.46 5.95 11.55
C ALA A 202 -3.39 6.06 13.07
N GLY A 203 -2.46 5.33 13.70
CA GLY A 203 -2.24 5.37 15.14
C GLY A 203 -1.78 6.74 15.64
N VAL A 204 -0.75 7.30 15.01
CA VAL A 204 -0.23 8.64 15.33
C VAL A 204 -1.29 9.71 15.07
N TYR A 205 -2.02 9.63 13.95
CA TYR A 205 -3.12 10.54 13.64
C TYR A 205 -4.18 10.50 14.75
N SER A 206 -4.59 9.32 15.21
CA SER A 206 -5.60 9.18 16.25
C SER A 206 -5.13 9.74 17.60
N LEU A 207 -3.85 9.56 17.94
CA LEU A 207 -3.24 10.19 19.11
C LEU A 207 -3.22 11.71 19.00
N ALA A 208 -2.86 12.25 17.83
CA ALA A 208 -2.77 13.69 17.58
C ALA A 208 -4.15 14.38 17.67
N GLN A 209 -5.21 13.73 17.19
CA GLN A 209 -6.58 14.22 17.31
C GLN A 209 -7.06 14.23 18.76
N ASN A 210 -6.60 13.27 19.57
CA ASN A 210 -6.98 13.13 20.98
C ASN A 210 -5.95 13.76 21.94
N ARG A 211 -5.03 14.61 21.45
CA ARG A 211 -3.92 15.17 22.24
C ARG A 211 -4.35 15.88 23.51
N LYS A 212 -5.47 16.62 23.49
CA LYS A 212 -5.96 17.37 24.66
C LYS A 212 -6.34 16.42 25.79
N MET A 213 -7.05 15.34 25.48
CA MET A 213 -7.43 14.30 26.43
C MET A 213 -6.21 13.58 27.01
N ILE A 214 -5.20 13.31 26.17
CA ILE A 214 -3.98 12.63 26.59
C ILE A 214 -3.15 13.54 27.51
N LEU A 215 -2.95 14.81 27.13
CA LEU A 215 -2.12 15.76 27.87
C LEU A 215 -2.78 16.28 29.16
N SER A 216 -4.12 16.22 29.27
CA SER A 216 -4.82 16.59 30.51
C SER A 216 -4.72 15.54 31.62
N ALA A 217 -4.11 14.38 31.35
CA ALA A 217 -4.00 13.30 32.32
C ALA A 217 -2.99 13.65 33.43
N SER A 218 -3.44 13.61 34.69
CA SER A 218 -2.61 13.94 35.85
C SER A 218 -1.65 12.83 36.29
N LYS A 219 -1.85 11.60 35.80
CA LYS A 219 -1.06 10.42 36.16
C LYS A 219 -0.56 9.69 34.90
N PRO A 220 0.68 9.14 34.90
CA PRO A 220 1.19 8.38 33.77
C PRO A 220 0.32 7.19 33.34
N SER A 221 -0.32 6.50 34.29
CA SER A 221 -1.26 5.40 33.98
C SER A 221 -2.46 5.87 33.16
N LEU A 222 -2.96 7.09 33.42
CA LEU A 222 -4.07 7.67 32.67
C LEU A 222 -3.63 8.08 31.25
N ILE A 223 -2.37 8.48 31.05
CA ILE A 223 -1.82 8.73 29.71
C ILE A 223 -1.90 7.46 28.86
N ILE A 224 -1.47 6.31 29.42
CA ILE A 224 -1.53 5.02 28.71
C ILE A 224 -2.97 4.65 28.37
N VAL A 225 -3.89 4.76 29.34
CA VAL A 225 -5.32 4.49 29.12
C VAL A 225 -5.89 5.41 28.03
N ASN A 226 -5.53 6.69 28.03
CA ASN A 226 -6.01 7.65 27.03
C ASN A 226 -5.41 7.39 25.64
N CYS A 227 -4.18 6.91 25.54
CA CYS A 227 -3.59 6.47 24.27
C CYS A 227 -4.28 5.22 23.71
N ILE A 228 -4.66 4.26 24.57
CA ILE A 228 -5.43 3.08 24.17
C ILE A 228 -6.83 3.50 23.71
N LYS A 229 -7.52 4.37 24.46
CA LYS A 229 -8.83 4.91 24.08
C LYS A 229 -8.77 5.69 22.77
N ALA A 230 -7.74 6.51 22.56
CA ALA A 230 -7.55 7.21 21.30
C ALA A 230 -7.42 6.23 20.12
N ASN A 231 -6.91 5.01 20.35
CA ASN A 231 -6.79 3.96 19.33
C ASN A 231 -7.83 2.85 19.50
N GLU A 232 -9.02 3.16 20.03
CA GLU A 232 -10.09 2.19 20.22
C GLU A 232 -10.51 1.47 18.92
N TRP A 233 -10.34 2.13 17.78
CA TRP A 233 -10.57 1.56 16.45
C TRP A 233 -9.70 0.32 16.19
N LEU A 234 -8.50 0.28 16.75
CA LEU A 234 -7.56 -0.83 16.65
C LEU A 234 -7.80 -1.87 17.74
N PHE A 235 -8.09 -1.44 18.97
CA PHE A 235 -8.23 -2.32 20.14
C PHE A 235 -9.65 -2.87 20.37
N GLN A 236 -10.43 -3.04 19.31
CA GLN A 236 -11.76 -3.66 19.36
C GLN A 236 -11.70 -5.19 19.22
N TRP A 237 -12.73 -5.90 19.71
CA TRP A 237 -12.79 -7.36 19.64
C TRP A 237 -12.74 -7.91 18.21
N ARG A 238 -13.23 -7.16 17.21
CA ARG A 238 -13.17 -7.56 15.80
C ARG A 238 -11.75 -7.61 15.26
N THR A 239 -10.84 -6.83 15.83
CA THR A 239 -9.40 -6.92 15.50
C THR A 239 -8.83 -8.26 15.91
N LEU A 240 -9.34 -8.87 17.00
CA LEU A 240 -8.91 -10.22 17.41
C LEU A 240 -9.27 -11.30 16.39
N ILE A 241 -10.24 -11.03 15.51
CA ILE A 241 -10.60 -11.92 14.38
C ILE A 241 -9.85 -11.50 13.12
N ALA A 242 -9.84 -10.20 12.81
CA ALA A 242 -9.27 -9.67 11.58
C ALA A 242 -7.75 -9.84 11.51
N LEU A 243 -7.03 -9.67 12.63
CA LEU A 243 -5.57 -9.76 12.68
C LEU A 243 -5.07 -11.19 12.36
N PRO A 244 -5.52 -12.26 13.05
CA PRO A 244 -5.12 -13.63 12.68
C PRO A 244 -5.47 -13.98 11.24
N PHE A 245 -6.64 -13.54 10.76
CA PHE A 245 -7.03 -13.76 9.37
C PHE A 245 -6.09 -13.07 8.38
N ALA A 246 -5.73 -11.81 8.62
CA ALA A 246 -4.77 -11.07 7.79
C ALA A 246 -3.35 -11.65 7.85
N ILE A 247 -2.90 -12.11 9.03
CA ILE A 247 -1.63 -12.84 9.18
C ILE A 247 -1.68 -14.12 8.34
N LEU A 248 -2.78 -14.88 8.39
CA LEU A 248 -2.94 -16.08 7.58
C LEU A 248 -2.91 -15.76 6.08
N VAL A 249 -3.60 -14.71 5.62
CA VAL A 249 -3.55 -14.26 4.21
C VAL A 249 -2.12 -13.93 3.80
N TYR A 250 -1.36 -13.23 4.63
CA TYR A 250 0.03 -12.89 4.35
C TYR A 250 0.97 -14.10 4.39
N LEU A 251 0.79 -15.02 5.35
CA LEU A 251 1.66 -16.19 5.52
C LEU A 251 1.34 -17.34 4.58
N ALA A 252 0.08 -17.47 4.14
CA ALA A 252 -0.41 -18.59 3.34
C ALA A 252 0.49 -18.92 2.13
N PRO A 253 0.96 -17.95 1.32
CA PRO A 253 1.76 -18.28 0.14
C PRO A 253 3.10 -18.93 0.51
N PHE A 254 3.71 -18.49 1.61
CA PHE A 254 4.97 -19.05 2.11
C PHE A 254 4.78 -20.41 2.76
N LEU A 255 3.65 -20.61 3.46
CA LEU A 255 3.30 -21.91 4.03
C LEU A 255 2.98 -22.93 2.94
N ILE A 256 2.29 -22.52 1.88
CA ILE A 256 2.05 -23.35 0.69
C ILE A 256 3.38 -23.71 0.04
N SER A 257 4.30 -22.75 -0.14
CA SER A 257 5.66 -23.02 -0.64
C SER A 257 6.37 -24.10 0.18
N LEU A 258 6.31 -23.98 1.51
CA LEU A 258 6.94 -24.92 2.42
C LEU A 258 6.33 -26.32 2.35
N VAL A 259 5.00 -26.42 2.33
CA VAL A 259 4.31 -27.72 2.38
C VAL A 259 4.37 -28.44 1.03
N TRP A 260 4.22 -27.72 -0.08
CA TRP A 260 4.13 -28.34 -1.42
C TRP A 260 5.50 -28.56 -2.06
N PHE A 261 6.47 -27.68 -1.81
CA PHE A 261 7.79 -27.72 -2.46
C PHE A 261 8.93 -27.97 -1.49
N GLY A 262 8.65 -28.13 -0.20
CA GLY A 262 9.68 -28.29 0.83
C GLY A 262 10.57 -27.04 1.00
N ASN A 263 10.14 -25.89 0.48
CA ASN A 263 10.98 -24.69 0.40
C ASN A 263 10.58 -23.64 1.45
N GLY A 264 11.45 -23.46 2.46
CA GLY A 264 11.30 -22.47 3.53
C GLY A 264 12.01 -21.13 3.29
N GLU A 265 12.56 -20.88 2.10
CA GLU A 265 13.30 -19.66 1.82
C GLU A 265 12.41 -18.42 1.86
N GLY A 266 11.12 -18.54 1.53
CA GLY A 266 10.15 -17.45 1.64
C GLY A 266 9.99 -16.96 3.08
N LEU A 267 9.81 -17.87 4.05
CA LEU A 267 9.76 -17.52 5.48
C LEU A 267 11.12 -16.98 5.96
N SER A 268 12.22 -17.56 5.47
CA SER A 268 13.57 -17.10 5.78
C SER A 268 13.83 -15.68 5.26
N MET A 269 13.28 -15.33 4.09
CA MET A 269 13.31 -13.98 3.54
C MET A 269 12.54 -13.01 4.44
N VAL A 270 11.33 -13.36 4.88
CA VAL A 270 10.56 -12.51 5.81
C VAL A 270 11.36 -12.23 7.09
N TRP A 271 12.00 -13.24 7.68
CA TRP A 271 12.87 -13.06 8.85
C TRP A 271 14.09 -12.19 8.55
N ARG A 272 14.79 -12.47 7.45
CA ARG A 272 16.00 -11.76 7.04
C ARG A 272 15.72 -10.26 6.82
N GLU A 273 14.68 -9.95 6.06
CA GLU A 273 14.35 -8.59 5.64
C GLU A 273 13.84 -7.72 6.79
N ASN A 274 13.10 -8.29 7.73
CA ASN A 274 12.42 -7.51 8.78
C ASN A 274 13.11 -7.56 10.15
N ILE A 275 14.03 -8.50 10.37
CA ILE A 275 14.71 -8.65 11.67
C ILE A 275 16.21 -8.60 11.46
N ARG A 276 16.78 -9.52 10.66
CA ARG A 276 18.23 -9.65 10.55
C ARG A 276 18.90 -8.39 9.97
N ARG A 277 18.29 -7.73 9.00
CA ARG A 277 18.82 -6.52 8.36
C ARG A 277 19.06 -5.35 9.33
N PHE A 278 18.31 -5.25 10.44
CA PHE A 278 18.50 -4.19 11.43
C PHE A 278 19.78 -4.34 12.26
N TYR A 279 20.26 -5.59 12.41
CA TYR A 279 21.44 -5.93 13.19
C TYR A 279 22.67 -6.19 12.32
N ASN A 280 22.46 -6.75 11.13
CA ASN A 280 23.50 -7.08 10.16
C ASN A 280 23.21 -6.32 8.86
N PRO A 281 23.71 -5.09 8.72
CA PRO A 281 23.47 -4.27 7.55
C PRO A 281 24.13 -4.91 6.31
N VAL A 282 23.38 -4.97 5.21
CA VAL A 282 23.90 -5.51 3.94
C VAL A 282 24.56 -4.40 3.10
N ASN A 283 24.04 -3.16 3.20
CA ASN A 283 24.43 -2.00 2.39
C ASN A 283 24.62 -0.71 3.21
N HIS A 284 24.90 -0.82 4.51
CA HIS A 284 25.09 0.30 5.43
C HIS A 284 26.28 0.01 6.35
N ILE A 285 26.94 1.07 6.82
CA ILE A 285 28.24 0.97 7.51
C ILE A 285 28.11 0.26 8.88
N GLY A 286 26.92 0.29 9.49
CA GLY A 286 26.67 -0.33 10.78
C GLY A 286 25.19 -0.52 11.09
N PRO A 287 24.86 -1.14 12.24
CA PRO A 287 23.49 -1.35 12.70
C PRO A 287 22.75 -0.02 12.89
N ILE A 288 21.42 -0.05 12.94
CA ILE A 288 20.61 1.18 13.04
C ILE A 288 20.96 2.05 14.27
N THR A 289 21.45 1.43 15.34
CA THR A 289 21.94 2.11 16.55
C THR A 289 23.13 3.04 16.28
N LEU A 290 23.97 2.72 15.29
CA LEU A 290 25.10 3.55 14.88
C LEU A 290 24.61 4.92 14.37
N TYR A 291 23.51 4.94 13.62
CA TYR A 291 22.98 6.18 13.05
C TYR A 291 22.37 7.11 14.10
N PHE A 292 21.83 6.58 15.20
CA PHE A 292 21.39 7.43 16.32
C PHE A 292 22.56 8.19 16.94
N GLY A 293 23.75 7.58 17.06
CA GLY A 293 24.94 8.31 17.50
C GLY A 293 25.45 9.32 16.45
N VAL A 294 25.50 8.89 15.18
CA VAL A 294 26.08 9.69 14.08
C VAL A 294 25.23 10.92 13.74
N ILE A 295 23.90 10.82 13.74
CA ILE A 295 23.01 11.95 13.41
C ILE A 295 23.19 13.12 14.38
N PHE A 296 23.40 12.86 15.67
CA PHE A 296 23.63 13.94 16.66
C PHE A 296 25.09 14.43 16.70
N ILE A 297 26.02 13.71 16.08
CA ILE A 297 27.42 14.15 15.94
C ILE A 297 27.61 15.01 14.67
N LEU A 298 26.78 14.81 13.64
CA LEU A 298 26.82 15.53 12.36
C LEU A 298 25.88 16.75 12.31
N LEU A 299 25.05 16.97 13.32
CA LEU A 299 24.20 18.16 13.53
C LEU A 299 24.86 19.11 14.53
#